data_AF-A0A2E4GVC0-F1
#
_entry.id   AF-A0A2E4GVC0-F1
#
_cell.length_a   1.000
_cell.length_b   1.000
_cell.length_c   1.000
_cell.angle_alpha   90.00
_cell.angle_beta   90.00
_cell.angle_gamma   90.00
#
_symmetry.space_group_name_H-M   'P 1'
#
loop_
_entity.id
_entity.type
_entity.pdbx_description
1 polymer ?
#
loop_
_entity_poly.entity_id
_entity_poly.type
_entity_poly.pdbx_seq_one_letter_code
_entity_poly.pdbx_strand_id
1 'polypeptide(L)'
;MSGNMIPLYIDLKSPYSYLAVHRALALEEAGRVTFDWRPFELNISGRANSDREAFLRRARYLYRDVRRFATPLGLTVKGPQRIYDSKLALIGLLKAKAAGLHQSYISECYRRFFDRDLELDDAEMIEALLANCGVDTSGFSAYAAGEGKEALAASRVEAETLGVFAVPTFIIGEELYWGQDRMDLAMSMAGII
;
A
#
# COMPACT_ATOMS: atom_id res chain seq x y z
N MET A 1 -18.72 15.01 -13.94
CA MET A 1 -17.94 15.20 -12.70
C MET A 1 -16.49 15.26 -13.10
N SER A 2 -15.81 16.38 -12.82
CA SER A 2 -14.42 16.60 -13.23
C SER A 2 -13.49 15.64 -12.51
N GLY A 3 -13.21 14.50 -13.14
CA GLY A 3 -11.88 14.12 -13.64
C GLY A 3 -10.66 14.08 -12.71
N ASN A 4 -10.77 14.30 -11.39
CA ASN A 4 -9.62 14.22 -10.51
C ASN A 4 -9.66 12.95 -9.67
N MET A 5 -8.69 12.07 -9.93
CA MET A 5 -8.41 10.90 -9.10
C MET A 5 -7.99 11.36 -7.70
N ILE A 6 -8.35 10.61 -6.66
CA ILE A 6 -7.92 10.89 -5.28
C ILE A 6 -6.55 10.24 -5.03
N PRO A 7 -5.47 10.99 -4.75
CA PRO A 7 -4.21 10.39 -4.36
C PRO A 7 -4.35 9.57 -3.08
N LEU A 8 -3.93 8.31 -3.15
CA LEU A 8 -3.90 7.37 -2.03
C LEU A 8 -2.51 6.79 -1.89
N TYR A 9 -1.77 7.25 -0.88
CA TYR A 9 -0.44 6.77 -0.54
C TYR A 9 -0.51 5.51 0.31
N ILE A 10 0.16 4.44 -0.13
CA ILE A 10 0.15 3.13 0.52
C ILE A 10 1.54 2.50 0.62
N ASP A 11 1.71 1.67 1.65
CA ASP A 11 2.81 0.71 1.75
C ASP A 11 2.22 -0.71 1.77
N LEU A 12 2.76 -1.60 0.95
CA LEU A 12 2.29 -2.99 0.83
C LEU A 12 2.60 -3.83 2.08
N LYS A 13 3.49 -3.38 2.96
CA LYS A 13 3.69 -4.01 4.29
C LYS A 13 2.80 -3.45 5.41
N SER A 14 2.04 -2.38 5.14
CA SER A 14 1.21 -1.72 6.15
C SER A 14 -0.14 -2.43 6.32
N PRO A 15 -0.46 -2.97 7.51
CA PRO A 15 -1.72 -3.67 7.74
C PRO A 15 -2.92 -2.71 7.83
N TYR A 16 -2.72 -1.44 8.24
CA TYR A 16 -3.78 -0.44 8.13
C TYR A 16 -4.02 -0.01 6.67
N SER A 17 -2.98 -0.01 5.83
CA SER A 17 -3.17 0.24 4.39
C SER A 17 -3.98 -0.87 3.75
N TYR A 18 -3.79 -2.13 4.14
CA TYR A 18 -4.61 -3.24 3.64
C TYR A 18 -6.11 -3.05 3.90
N LEU A 19 -6.49 -2.61 5.10
CA LEU A 19 -7.88 -2.30 5.43
C LEU A 19 -8.46 -1.19 4.53
N ALA A 20 -7.73 -0.09 4.37
CA ALA A 20 -8.16 1.03 3.53
C ALA A 20 -8.25 0.62 2.06
N VAL A 21 -7.27 -0.14 1.56
CA VAL A 21 -7.22 -0.65 0.19
C VAL A 21 -8.42 -1.53 -0.13
N HIS A 22 -8.78 -2.46 0.75
CA HIS A 22 -9.95 -3.31 0.54
C HIS A 22 -11.23 -2.48 0.32
N ARG A 23 -11.43 -1.45 1.16
CA ARG A 23 -12.56 -0.53 1.04
C ARG A 23 -12.46 0.36 -0.21
N ALA A 24 -11.26 0.84 -0.52
CA ALA A 24 -11.02 1.73 -1.65
C ALA A 24 -11.25 1.02 -3.00
N LEU A 25 -10.75 -0.21 -3.14
CA LEU A 25 -11.01 -1.04 -4.33
C LEU A 25 -12.51 -1.30 -4.53
N ALA A 26 -13.26 -1.55 -3.45
CA ALA A 26 -14.72 -1.72 -3.54
C ALA A 26 -15.44 -0.44 -4.01
N LEU A 27 -14.94 0.75 -3.64
CA LEU A 27 -15.48 2.02 -4.14
C LEU A 27 -15.14 2.24 -5.62
N GLU A 28 -13.93 1.85 -6.08
CA GLU A 28 -13.58 1.89 -7.49
C GLU A 28 -14.44 0.93 -8.33
N GLU A 29 -14.62 -0.31 -7.86
CA GLU A 29 -15.45 -1.33 -8.51
C GLU A 29 -16.92 -0.87 -8.62
N ALA A 30 -17.42 -0.19 -7.59
CA ALA A 30 -18.75 0.41 -7.60
C ALA A 30 -18.86 1.68 -8.46
N GLY A 31 -17.77 2.11 -9.13
CA GLY A 31 -17.73 3.29 -9.99
C GLY A 31 -17.92 4.60 -9.22
N ARG A 32 -17.67 4.61 -7.91
CA ARG A 32 -17.91 5.77 -7.04
C ARG A 32 -16.79 6.79 -7.13
N VAL A 33 -15.56 6.32 -7.27
CA VAL A 33 -14.34 7.12 -7.24
C VAL A 33 -13.22 6.41 -7.99
N THR A 34 -12.21 7.14 -8.43
CA THR A 34 -10.97 6.56 -8.93
C THR A 34 -9.82 7.06 -8.05
N PHE A 35 -8.99 6.15 -7.57
CA PHE A 35 -7.83 6.47 -6.76
C PHE A 35 -6.57 6.52 -7.61
N ASP A 36 -5.74 7.52 -7.35
CA ASP A 36 -4.37 7.56 -7.81
C ASP A 36 -3.50 6.83 -6.78
N TRP A 37 -3.32 5.54 -7.00
CA TRP A 37 -2.53 4.65 -6.14
C TRP A 37 -1.05 5.05 -6.19
N ARG A 38 -0.51 5.54 -5.07
CA ARG A 38 0.86 6.05 -4.96
C ARG A 38 1.66 5.26 -3.92
N PRO A 39 2.86 4.78 -4.26
CA PRO A 39 3.69 4.08 -3.29
C PRO A 39 4.32 5.06 -2.28
N PHE A 40 4.33 4.67 -1.01
CA PHE A 40 5.08 5.36 0.04
C PHE A 40 5.69 4.34 0.99
N GLU A 41 7.01 4.20 0.96
CA GLU A 41 7.72 3.23 1.81
C GLU A 41 7.84 3.72 3.26
N LEU A 42 7.33 2.93 4.21
CA LEU A 42 7.53 3.15 5.64
C LEU A 42 8.92 2.64 6.07
N ASN A 43 9.71 3.54 6.68
CA ASN A 43 10.94 3.15 7.34
C ASN A 43 10.70 2.87 8.83
N ILE A 44 10.61 1.58 9.19
CA ILE A 44 10.36 1.13 10.58
C ILE A 44 11.59 0.53 11.27
N SER A 45 12.69 0.30 10.53
CA SER A 45 13.88 -0.39 11.05
C SER A 45 14.59 0.45 12.13
N GLY A 46 14.69 1.77 11.94
CA GLY A 46 15.31 2.66 12.92
C GLY A 46 14.63 2.59 14.30
N ARG A 47 13.29 2.55 14.35
CA ARG A 47 12.52 2.44 15.60
C ARG A 47 12.68 1.07 16.27
N ALA A 48 12.79 0.01 15.47
CA ALA A 48 13.00 -1.34 15.99
C ALA A 48 14.38 -1.50 16.64
N ASN A 49 15.39 -0.80 16.10
CA ASN A 49 16.76 -0.84 16.63
C ASN A 49 16.94 0.02 17.88
N SER A 50 16.18 1.12 18.03
CA SER A 50 16.31 2.01 19.19
C SER A 50 15.71 1.45 20.48
N ASP A 51 14.53 0.80 20.39
CA ASP A 51 13.88 0.15 21.53
C ASP A 51 13.03 -1.02 21.02
N ARG A 52 13.64 -2.21 21.05
CA ARG A 52 13.03 -3.44 20.54
C ARG A 52 11.76 -3.81 21.30
N GLU A 53 11.72 -3.62 22.61
CA GLU A 53 10.60 -4.06 23.42
C GLU A 53 9.39 -3.15 23.22
N ALA A 54 9.59 -1.82 23.22
CA ALA A 54 8.53 -0.88 22.89
C ALA A 54 8.00 -1.09 21.48
N PHE A 55 8.88 -1.35 20.50
CA PHE A 55 8.49 -1.69 19.15
C PHE A 55 7.58 -2.93 19.11
N LEU A 56 7.97 -4.02 19.81
CA LEU A 56 7.18 -5.24 19.86
C LEU A 56 5.84 -5.06 20.60
N ARG A 57 5.78 -4.25 21.67
CA ARG A 57 4.52 -3.90 22.35
C ARG A 57 3.56 -3.20 21.39
N ARG A 58 4.03 -2.20 20.64
CA ARG A 58 3.25 -1.47 19.63
C ARG A 58 2.79 -2.39 18.50
N ALA A 59 3.69 -3.22 17.98
CA ALA A 59 3.36 -4.16 16.90
C ALA A 59 2.26 -5.15 17.33
N ARG A 60 2.36 -5.74 18.54
CA ARG A 60 1.32 -6.65 19.05
C ARG A 60 -0.05 -5.99 19.13
N TYR A 61 -0.11 -4.76 19.64
CA TYR A 61 -1.37 -4.01 19.69
C TYR A 61 -1.92 -3.77 18.28
N LEU A 62 -1.09 -3.20 17.40
CA LEU A 62 -1.47 -2.83 16.04
C LEU A 62 -2.04 -4.01 15.25
N TYR A 63 -1.39 -5.17 15.28
CA TYR A 63 -1.91 -6.35 14.59
C TYR A 63 -3.19 -6.90 15.22
N ARG A 64 -3.35 -6.80 16.55
CA ARG A 64 -4.61 -7.17 17.20
C ARG A 64 -5.73 -6.20 16.79
N ASP A 65 -5.42 -4.93 16.69
CA ASP A 65 -6.37 -3.89 16.34
C ASP A 65 -6.83 -4.02 14.88
N VAL A 66 -5.90 -4.15 13.94
CA VAL A 66 -6.22 -4.39 12.52
C VAL A 66 -7.13 -5.62 12.36
N ARG A 67 -6.87 -6.71 13.10
CA ARG A 67 -7.73 -7.90 13.04
C ARG A 67 -9.16 -7.64 13.46
N ARG A 68 -9.42 -6.70 14.38
CA ARG A 68 -10.81 -6.33 14.76
C ARG A 68 -11.59 -5.78 13.58
N PHE A 69 -10.93 -5.01 12.72
CA PHE A 69 -11.53 -4.49 11.49
C PHE A 69 -11.53 -5.54 10.37
N ALA A 70 -10.48 -6.36 10.26
CA ALA A 70 -10.30 -7.33 9.18
C ALA A 70 -11.28 -8.52 9.28
N THR A 71 -11.52 -9.05 10.48
CA THR A 71 -12.35 -10.24 10.70
C THR A 71 -13.78 -10.12 10.14
N PRO A 72 -14.55 -9.05 10.40
CA PRO A 72 -15.89 -8.90 9.83
C PRO A 72 -15.89 -8.73 8.29
N LEU A 73 -14.74 -8.38 7.70
CA LEU A 73 -14.54 -8.26 6.24
C LEU A 73 -14.04 -9.58 5.61
N GLY A 74 -13.86 -10.64 6.40
CA GLY A 74 -13.30 -11.92 5.92
C GLY A 74 -11.82 -11.84 5.55
N LEU A 75 -11.09 -10.81 5.99
CA LEU A 75 -9.68 -10.61 5.65
C LEU A 75 -8.76 -11.30 6.67
N THR A 76 -7.79 -12.06 6.16
CA THR A 76 -6.72 -12.65 6.96
C THR A 76 -5.59 -11.65 7.16
N VAL A 77 -5.15 -11.46 8.41
CA VAL A 77 -4.00 -10.60 8.74
C VAL A 77 -3.05 -11.33 9.69
N LYS A 78 -2.17 -12.17 9.15
CA LYS A 78 -1.07 -12.76 9.94
C LYS A 78 0.00 -11.70 10.17
N GLY A 79 0.62 -11.74 11.35
CA GLY A 79 1.73 -10.83 11.65
C GLY A 79 2.96 -11.22 10.82
N PRO A 80 3.79 -10.24 10.41
CA PRO A 80 4.96 -10.47 9.58
C PRO A 80 5.99 -11.27 10.36
N GLN A 81 6.74 -12.11 9.66
CA GLN A 81 7.76 -12.98 10.27
C GLN A 81 9.04 -12.22 10.63
N ARG A 82 9.30 -11.11 9.92
CA ARG A 82 10.42 -10.20 10.12
C ARG A 82 10.05 -8.78 9.69
N ILE A 83 11.00 -7.85 9.79
CA ILE A 83 10.85 -6.53 9.16
C ILE A 83 11.16 -6.70 7.68
N TYR A 84 10.22 -6.30 6.82
CA TYR A 84 10.35 -6.38 5.37
C TYR A 84 10.77 -5.02 4.79
N ASP A 85 11.68 -5.07 3.81
CA ASP A 85 11.81 -3.99 2.83
C ASP A 85 10.65 -4.16 1.83
N SER A 86 9.88 -3.09 1.60
CA SER A 86 8.72 -3.12 0.70
C SER A 86 8.99 -2.43 -0.64
N LYS A 87 10.19 -1.89 -0.86
CA LYS A 87 10.53 -1.15 -2.08
C LYS A 87 10.28 -1.96 -3.34
N LEU A 88 10.75 -3.21 -3.37
CA LEU A 88 10.59 -4.06 -4.55
C LEU A 88 9.11 -4.27 -4.89
N ALA A 89 8.28 -4.62 -3.89
CA ALA A 89 6.84 -4.74 -4.09
C ALA A 89 6.17 -3.43 -4.53
N LEU A 90 6.63 -2.27 -4.01
CA LEU A 90 6.13 -0.95 -4.40
C LEU A 90 6.57 -0.55 -5.83
N ILE A 91 7.76 -0.96 -6.26
CA ILE A 91 8.20 -0.85 -7.65
C ILE A 91 7.35 -1.74 -8.56
N GLY A 92 7.01 -2.95 -8.10
CA GLY A 92 6.03 -3.80 -8.79
C GLY A 92 4.67 -3.11 -8.95
N LEU A 93 4.20 -2.38 -7.94
CA LEU A 93 2.99 -1.57 -8.06
C LEU A 93 3.11 -0.52 -9.18
N LEU A 94 4.24 0.19 -9.29
CA LEU A 94 4.47 1.15 -10.38
C LEU A 94 4.42 0.47 -11.75
N LYS A 95 5.05 -0.70 -11.90
CA LYS A 95 5.02 -1.50 -13.13
C LYS A 95 3.59 -1.96 -13.48
N ALA A 96 2.85 -2.48 -12.50
CA ALA A 96 1.46 -2.89 -12.69
C ALA A 96 0.54 -1.72 -13.03
N LYS A 97 0.78 -0.54 -12.45
CA LYS A 97 0.05 0.69 -12.75
C LYS A 97 0.27 1.14 -14.19
N ALA A 98 1.51 1.12 -14.68
CA ALA A 98 1.82 1.42 -16.08
C ALA A 98 1.11 0.48 -17.06
N ALA A 99 0.83 -0.77 -16.65
CA ALA A 99 0.07 -1.74 -17.43
C ALA A 99 -1.46 -1.67 -17.23
N GLY A 100 -1.97 -0.78 -16.36
CA GLY A 100 -3.39 -0.71 -16.03
C GLY A 100 -3.91 -1.86 -15.14
N LEU A 101 -3.03 -2.65 -14.54
CA LEU A 101 -3.34 -3.87 -13.77
C LEU A 101 -3.06 -3.72 -12.27
N HIS A 102 -2.97 -2.48 -11.79
CA HIS A 102 -2.63 -2.16 -10.39
C HIS A 102 -3.64 -2.71 -9.39
N GLN A 103 -4.95 -2.70 -9.67
CA GLN A 103 -5.96 -3.21 -8.73
C GLN A 103 -5.74 -4.70 -8.42
N SER A 104 -5.55 -5.53 -9.45
CA SER A 104 -5.25 -6.96 -9.30
C SER A 104 -3.95 -7.18 -8.53
N TYR A 105 -2.90 -6.44 -8.88
CA TYR A 105 -1.60 -6.54 -8.21
C TYR A 105 -1.69 -6.16 -6.72
N ILE A 106 -2.34 -5.05 -6.40
CA ILE A 106 -2.53 -4.59 -5.02
C ILE A 106 -3.30 -5.64 -4.20
N SER A 107 -4.43 -6.12 -4.72
CA SER A 107 -5.29 -7.09 -4.04
C SER A 107 -4.54 -8.38 -3.74
N GLU A 108 -3.88 -8.96 -4.75
CA GLU A 108 -3.13 -10.22 -4.59
C GLU A 108 -1.86 -10.04 -3.74
N CYS A 109 -1.15 -8.92 -3.86
CA CYS A 109 0.03 -8.64 -3.05
C CYS A 109 -0.34 -8.63 -1.55
N TYR A 110 -1.35 -7.87 -1.18
CA TYR A 110 -1.79 -7.81 0.22
C TYR A 110 -2.32 -9.15 0.72
N ARG A 111 -3.18 -9.82 -0.06
CA ARG A 111 -3.75 -11.12 0.31
C ARG A 111 -2.63 -12.13 0.59
N ARG A 112 -1.67 -12.29 -0.32
CA ARG A 112 -0.59 -13.26 -0.18
C ARG A 112 0.40 -12.86 0.91
N PHE A 113 0.77 -11.58 1.03
CA PHE A 113 1.68 -11.13 2.09
C PHE A 113 1.10 -11.39 3.48
N PHE A 114 -0.17 -11.00 3.70
CA PHE A 114 -0.82 -11.18 5.00
C PHE A 114 -1.26 -12.62 5.28
N ASP A 115 -1.24 -13.51 4.28
CA ASP A 115 -1.39 -14.95 4.46
C ASP A 115 -0.03 -15.69 4.63
N ARG A 116 1.10 -14.97 4.47
CA ARG A 116 2.49 -15.49 4.48
C ARG A 116 2.86 -16.35 3.27
N ASP A 117 2.24 -16.08 2.13
CA ASP A 117 2.49 -16.74 0.85
C ASP A 117 3.31 -15.86 -0.12
N LEU A 118 3.86 -14.74 0.37
CA LEU A 118 4.66 -13.79 -0.39
C LEU A 118 5.68 -13.08 0.50
N GLU A 119 6.94 -13.08 0.07
CA GLU A 119 8.00 -12.23 0.61
C GLU A 119 8.11 -10.95 -0.23
N LEU A 120 7.93 -9.77 0.38
CA LEU A 120 7.85 -8.49 -0.35
C LEU A 120 9.18 -8.00 -0.95
N ASP A 121 10.29 -8.57 -0.49
CA ASP A 121 11.67 -8.26 -0.89
C ASP A 121 12.31 -9.40 -1.70
N ASP A 122 11.53 -10.38 -2.15
CA ASP A 122 11.97 -11.44 -3.05
C ASP A 122 11.64 -11.10 -4.51
N ALA A 123 12.68 -10.97 -5.34
CA ALA A 123 12.56 -10.59 -6.75
C ALA A 123 11.74 -11.58 -7.57
N GLU A 124 11.96 -12.88 -7.37
CA GLU A 124 11.29 -13.93 -8.13
C GLU A 124 9.81 -13.99 -7.76
N MET A 125 9.48 -13.85 -6.48
CA MET A 125 8.09 -13.86 -6.04
C MET A 125 7.30 -12.63 -6.50
N ILE A 126 7.91 -11.44 -6.51
CA ILE A 126 7.26 -10.22 -7.01
C ILE A 126 7.10 -10.28 -8.53
N GLU A 127 8.09 -10.79 -9.25
CA GLU A 127 7.98 -11.00 -10.69
C GLU A 127 6.87 -12.02 -11.03
N ALA A 128 6.83 -13.15 -10.33
CA ALA A 128 5.76 -14.14 -10.49
C ALA A 128 4.38 -13.56 -10.16
N LEU A 129 4.27 -12.70 -9.15
CA LEU A 129 3.02 -12.01 -8.82
C LEU A 129 2.57 -11.07 -9.95
N LEU A 130 3.49 -10.29 -10.53
CA LEU A 130 3.21 -9.44 -11.69
C LEU A 130 2.71 -10.26 -12.88
N ALA A 131 3.41 -11.34 -13.21
CA ALA A 131 3.02 -12.25 -14.29
C ALA A 131 1.63 -12.86 -14.07
N ASN A 132 1.33 -13.31 -12.85
CA ASN A 132 0.01 -13.84 -12.48
C ASN A 132 -1.11 -12.82 -12.60
N CYS A 133 -0.79 -11.52 -12.45
CA CYS A 133 -1.74 -10.43 -12.67
C CYS A 133 -1.89 -10.05 -14.16
N GLY A 134 -1.13 -10.68 -15.07
CA GLY A 134 -1.12 -10.38 -16.50
C GLY A 134 -0.17 -9.25 -16.91
N VAL A 135 0.71 -8.80 -16.02
CA VAL A 135 1.71 -7.76 -16.34
C VAL A 135 2.89 -8.39 -17.08
N ASP A 136 3.33 -7.78 -18.18
CA ASP A 136 4.58 -8.17 -18.84
C ASP A 136 5.78 -7.89 -17.92
N THR A 137 6.44 -8.96 -17.52
CA THR A 137 7.61 -8.91 -16.62
C THR A 137 8.93 -8.77 -17.36
N SER A 138 8.91 -8.74 -18.69
CA SER A 138 10.11 -8.53 -19.50
C SER A 138 10.86 -7.29 -19.03
N GLY A 139 12.13 -7.48 -18.64
CA GLY A 139 13.00 -6.42 -18.13
C GLY A 139 12.65 -5.91 -16.73
N PHE A 140 11.80 -6.58 -15.95
CA PHE A 140 11.41 -6.13 -14.62
C PHE A 140 12.61 -5.96 -13.67
N SER A 141 13.56 -6.89 -13.68
CA SER A 141 14.79 -6.77 -12.87
C SER A 141 15.59 -5.50 -13.18
N ALA A 142 15.78 -5.18 -14.47
CA ALA A 142 16.47 -3.96 -14.90
C ALA A 142 15.67 -2.70 -14.54
N TYR A 143 14.36 -2.73 -14.74
CA TYR A 143 13.45 -1.64 -14.31
C TYR A 143 13.55 -1.39 -12.80
N ALA A 144 13.54 -2.45 -11.99
CA ALA A 144 13.60 -2.34 -10.54
C ALA A 144 14.95 -1.80 -10.03
N ALA A 145 16.04 -2.07 -10.76
CA ALA A 145 17.36 -1.52 -10.45
C ALA A 145 17.55 -0.06 -10.94
N GLY A 146 16.78 0.38 -11.94
CA GLY A 146 16.87 1.71 -12.57
C GLY A 146 15.61 2.54 -12.38
N GLU A 147 14.86 2.76 -13.47
CA GLU A 147 13.72 3.69 -13.54
C GLU A 147 12.68 3.49 -12.43
N GLY A 148 12.37 2.25 -12.06
CA GLY A 148 11.41 1.95 -11.01
C GLY A 148 11.85 2.46 -9.63
N LYS A 149 13.15 2.33 -9.33
CA LYS A 149 13.73 2.86 -8.09
C LYS A 149 13.70 4.39 -8.07
N GLU A 150 14.00 5.03 -9.19
CA GLU A 150 13.93 6.50 -9.33
C GLU A 150 12.49 7.00 -9.20
N ALA A 151 11.53 6.33 -9.82
CA ALA A 151 10.11 6.65 -9.72
C ALA A 151 9.58 6.50 -8.28
N LEU A 152 10.00 5.45 -7.55
CA LEU A 152 9.65 5.30 -6.14
C LEU A 152 10.24 6.43 -5.28
N ALA A 153 11.48 6.85 -5.55
CA ALA A 153 12.11 7.98 -4.86
C ALA A 153 11.39 9.31 -5.16
N ALA A 154 11.01 9.54 -6.42
CA ALA A 154 10.23 10.72 -6.81
C ALA A 154 8.86 10.75 -6.11
N SER A 155 8.16 9.61 -6.05
CA SER A 155 6.87 9.51 -5.34
C SER A 155 7.00 9.82 -3.84
N ARG A 156 8.12 9.40 -3.22
CA ARG A 156 8.44 9.72 -1.83
C ARG A 156 8.62 11.24 -1.62
N VAL A 157 9.40 11.90 -2.48
CA VAL A 157 9.65 13.36 -2.39
C VAL A 157 8.35 14.15 -2.57
N GLU A 158 7.51 13.76 -3.52
CA GLU A 158 6.20 14.37 -3.74
C GLU A 158 5.32 14.22 -2.49
N ALA A 159 5.24 13.00 -1.93
CA ALA A 159 4.45 12.73 -0.74
C ALA A 159 4.91 13.59 0.45
N GLU A 160 6.22 13.70 0.67
CA GLU A 160 6.78 14.51 1.76
C GLU A 160 6.50 16.01 1.56
N THR A 161 6.50 16.49 0.32
CA THR A 161 6.13 17.88 -0.01
C THR A 161 4.67 18.17 0.34
N LEU A 162 3.79 17.17 0.22
CA LEU A 162 2.38 17.24 0.63
C LEU A 162 2.18 16.97 2.14
N GLY A 163 3.25 16.77 2.91
CA GLY A 163 3.19 16.51 4.35
C GLY A 163 2.87 15.06 4.72
N VAL A 164 2.94 14.11 3.77
CA VAL A 164 2.72 12.69 4.05
C VAL A 164 3.83 12.13 4.93
N PHE A 165 3.46 11.64 6.11
CA PHE A 165 4.38 11.05 7.10
C PHE A 165 4.09 9.58 7.40
N ALA A 166 2.95 9.05 6.95
CA ALA A 166 2.51 7.69 7.20
C ALA A 166 1.49 7.24 6.14
N VAL A 167 1.06 5.99 6.22
CA VAL A 167 0.07 5.38 5.32
C VAL A 167 -1.00 4.62 6.12
N PRO A 168 -2.18 4.34 5.54
CA PRO A 168 -2.69 4.88 4.28
C PRO A 168 -2.99 6.38 4.43
N THR A 169 -2.75 7.15 3.38
CA THR A 169 -3.03 8.60 3.38
C THR A 169 -3.75 9.01 2.12
N PHE A 170 -4.87 9.71 2.28
CA PHE A 170 -5.67 10.28 1.20
C PHE A 170 -5.40 11.79 1.11
N ILE A 171 -5.33 12.32 -0.10
CA ILE A 171 -5.23 13.77 -0.35
C ILE A 171 -6.53 14.27 -0.97
N ILE A 172 -7.25 15.14 -0.26
CA ILE A 172 -8.50 15.74 -0.73
C ILE A 172 -8.30 17.25 -0.85
N GLY A 173 -8.24 17.76 -2.08
CA GLY A 173 -7.81 19.14 -2.32
C GLY A 173 -6.37 19.35 -1.83
N GLU A 174 -6.19 20.25 -0.86
CA GLU A 174 -4.90 20.51 -0.19
C GLU A 174 -4.78 19.82 1.18
N GLU A 175 -5.79 19.05 1.57
CA GLU A 175 -5.87 18.44 2.90
C GLU A 175 -5.43 16.97 2.91
N LEU A 176 -4.80 16.58 4.02
CA LEU A 176 -4.27 15.26 4.26
C LEU A 176 -5.13 14.50 5.28
N TYR A 177 -5.57 13.30 4.91
CA TYR A 177 -6.32 12.39 5.76
C TYR A 177 -5.55 11.08 5.95
N TRP A 178 -5.00 10.87 7.15
CA TRP A 178 -4.19 9.69 7.46
C TRP A 178 -4.97 8.66 8.29
N GLY A 179 -4.91 7.40 7.86
CA GLY A 179 -5.48 6.25 8.56
C GLY A 179 -6.74 5.69 7.89
N GLN A 180 -6.94 4.37 8.00
CA GLN A 180 -8.15 3.73 7.48
C GLN A 180 -9.43 4.22 8.19
N ASP A 181 -9.28 4.65 9.45
CA ASP A 181 -10.30 5.25 10.30
C ASP A 181 -10.55 6.73 10.00
N ARG A 182 -9.84 7.33 9.03
CA ARG A 182 -10.16 8.63 8.45
C ARG A 182 -10.72 8.55 7.04
N MET A 183 -10.82 7.36 6.46
CA MET A 183 -11.33 7.16 5.11
C MET A 183 -12.77 7.68 4.96
N ASP A 184 -13.65 7.42 5.93
CA ASP A 184 -15.05 7.90 5.86
C ASP A 184 -15.12 9.43 5.82
N LEU A 185 -14.33 10.10 6.66
CA LEU A 185 -14.24 11.55 6.64
C LEU A 185 -13.66 12.06 5.30
N ALA A 186 -12.58 11.46 4.82
CA ALA A 186 -11.96 11.83 3.55
C ALA A 186 -12.94 11.67 2.37
N MET A 187 -13.68 10.57 2.32
CA MET A 187 -14.66 10.31 1.26
C MET A 187 -15.86 11.26 1.33
N SER A 188 -16.31 11.62 2.54
CA SER A 188 -17.36 12.62 2.73
C SER A 188 -16.91 14.01 2.26
N MET A 189 -15.69 14.41 2.58
CA MET A 189 -15.10 15.68 2.12
C MET A 189 -14.89 15.72 0.61
N ALA A 190 -14.68 14.55 -0.02
CA ALA A 190 -14.64 14.40 -1.47
C ALA A 190 -16.03 14.31 -2.14
N GLY A 191 -17.12 14.32 -1.37
CA GLY A 191 -18.49 14.19 -1.88
C GLY A 191 -18.83 12.81 -2.45
N ILE A 192 -18.13 11.76 -2.01
CA ILE A 192 -18.29 10.37 -2.49
C ILE A 192 -19.34 9.60 -1.69
N ILE A 193 -19.43 9.86 -0.38
CA ILE A 193 -20.40 9.26 0.56
C ILE A 193 -21.17 10.30 1.34
#